data_AF-A0A368FUY7-F1
#
_entry.id   AF-A0A368FUY7-F1
#
_cell.length_a   1.000
_cell.length_b   1.000
_cell.length_c   1.000
_cell.angle_alpha   90.00
_cell.angle_beta   90.00
_cell.angle_gamma   90.00
#
_symmetry.space_group_name_H-M   'P 1'
#
loop_
_entity.id
_entity.type
_entity.pdbx_description
1 polymer ?
#
loop_
_entity_poly.entity_id
_entity_poly.type
_entity_poly.pdbx_seq_one_letter_code
_entity_poly.pdbx_strand_id
1 'polypeptide(L)'
;MIKIIPAPPPKKNLHCLLVGDLYNFGDNITAYRQEVDFMAEVSYDLFQNRDISSMGLWLYGYTEKFASLDESLNNMRSSYDLLLNDLYGIKYNNRGVKPLSTAKAIETLNNLVDGNNRVNCLIFFSAQENTSELPRLDPDQNKSKINRIVGVGFSGTNLHKVVTPRGVAVSVPYIYTEHDVERVVAAVLGR
;
A
#
# COMPACT_ATOMS: atom_id res chain seq x y z
N MET A 1 -27.17 -0.37 22.88
CA MET A 1 -25.87 -0.93 23.30
C MET A 1 -24.87 -0.75 22.17
N ILE A 2 -23.86 0.10 22.34
CA ILE A 2 -22.76 0.24 21.36
C ILE A 2 -21.79 -0.91 21.63
N LYS A 3 -21.66 -1.82 20.66
CA LYS A 3 -20.73 -2.94 20.74
C LYS A 3 -19.34 -2.41 20.43
N ILE A 4 -18.55 -2.12 21.47
CA ILE A 4 -17.14 -1.77 21.31
C ILE A 4 -16.42 -3.04 20.84
N ILE A 5 -16.01 -3.07 19.58
CA ILE A 5 -15.17 -4.13 19.03
C ILE A 5 -13.74 -3.80 19.47
N PRO A 6 -13.08 -4.62 20.30
CA PRO A 6 -11.69 -4.38 20.68
C PRO A 6 -10.80 -4.45 19.43
N ALA A 7 -9.82 -3.55 19.35
CA ALA A 7 -8.82 -3.59 18.28
C ALA A 7 -8.15 -4.97 18.26
N PRO A 8 -7.94 -5.59 17.08
CA PRO A 8 -7.27 -6.88 16.99
C PRO A 8 -5.88 -6.78 17.64
N PRO A 9 -5.42 -7.84 18.34
CA PRO A 9 -4.09 -7.83 18.94
C PRO A 9 -3.00 -7.51 17.90
N PRO A 10 -1.89 -6.84 18.29
CA PRO A 10 -0.78 -6.54 17.39
C PRO A 10 -0.30 -7.83 16.73
N LYS A 11 -0.29 -7.83 15.40
CA LYS A 11 0.20 -8.98 14.63
C LYS A 11 1.71 -8.87 14.56
N LYS A 12 2.38 -9.92 15.03
CA LYS A 12 3.82 -10.09 14.90
C LYS A 12 4.14 -10.73 13.54
N ASN A 13 5.34 -10.49 13.03
CA ASN A 13 5.82 -11.09 11.78
C ASN A 13 4.98 -10.70 10.55
N LEU A 14 4.85 -9.39 10.34
CA LEU A 14 4.18 -8.77 9.22
C LEU A 14 5.07 -8.81 7.98
N HIS A 15 4.50 -9.34 6.91
CA HIS A 15 5.06 -9.29 5.57
C HIS A 15 4.14 -8.39 4.75
N CYS A 16 4.53 -7.13 4.57
CA CYS A 16 3.69 -6.09 4.00
C CYS A 16 3.96 -5.91 2.50
N LEU A 17 2.92 -5.84 1.68
CA LEU A 17 3.02 -5.36 0.31
C LEU A 17 2.65 -3.87 0.29
N LEU A 18 3.61 -3.03 -0.10
CA LEU A 18 3.35 -1.64 -0.47
C LEU A 18 2.80 -1.61 -1.89
N VAL A 19 1.66 -0.95 -2.06
CA VAL A 19 1.02 -0.75 -3.36
C VAL A 19 0.94 0.74 -3.66
N GLY A 20 1.72 1.22 -4.62
CA GLY A 20 1.80 2.66 -4.97
C GLY A 20 0.98 3.03 -6.21
N ASP A 21 0.48 4.27 -6.23
CA ASP A 21 -0.45 4.80 -7.22
C ASP A 21 0.24 5.75 -8.19
N LEU A 22 0.76 5.19 -9.27
CA LEU A 22 1.35 5.99 -10.34
C LEU A 22 0.36 6.22 -11.47
N TYR A 23 -0.95 6.06 -11.24
CA TYR A 23 -1.99 6.28 -12.24
C TYR A 23 -2.59 7.68 -12.10
N ASN A 24 -2.98 8.07 -10.89
CA ASN A 24 -3.72 9.32 -10.65
C ASN A 24 -2.88 10.59 -10.75
N PHE A 25 -1.56 10.45 -10.87
CA PHE A 25 -0.65 11.58 -11.06
C PHE A 25 -0.41 11.94 -12.53
N GLY A 26 -0.85 11.11 -13.49
CA GLY A 26 -0.64 11.38 -14.92
C GLY A 26 0.84 11.54 -15.27
N ASP A 27 1.24 12.69 -15.81
CA ASP A 27 2.64 13.01 -16.12
C ASP A 27 3.32 13.89 -15.05
N ASN A 28 2.68 14.09 -13.89
CA ASN A 28 3.21 14.90 -12.80
C ASN A 28 4.30 14.16 -12.01
N ILE A 29 5.52 14.09 -12.57
CA ILE A 29 6.68 13.40 -11.98
C ILE A 29 7.00 13.88 -10.54
N THR A 30 6.69 15.14 -10.21
CA THR A 30 6.90 15.67 -8.84
C THR A 30 5.99 14.97 -7.85
N ALA A 31 4.73 14.69 -8.20
CA ALA A 31 3.81 13.95 -7.35
C ALA A 31 4.25 12.49 -7.14
N TYR A 32 4.86 11.86 -8.17
CA TYR A 32 5.43 10.52 -8.06
C TYR A 32 6.52 10.51 -6.99
N ARG A 33 7.45 11.47 -7.06
CA ARG A 33 8.53 11.60 -6.08
C ARG A 33 7.98 11.83 -4.68
N GLN A 34 6.98 12.69 -4.53
CA GLN A 34 6.38 12.97 -3.24
C GLN A 34 5.73 11.74 -2.60
N GLU A 35 4.99 10.92 -3.38
CA GLU A 35 4.42 9.66 -2.86
C GLU A 35 5.55 8.67 -2.51
N VAL A 36 6.58 8.56 -3.35
CA VAL A 36 7.73 7.66 -3.10
C VAL A 36 8.50 8.06 -1.84
N ASP A 37 8.74 9.35 -1.62
CA ASP A 37 9.39 9.86 -0.41
C ASP A 37 8.53 9.54 0.82
N PHE A 38 7.20 9.72 0.73
CA PHE A 38 6.29 9.36 1.81
C PHE A 38 6.31 7.84 2.12
N MET A 39 6.30 7.01 1.07
CA MET A 39 6.45 5.55 1.23
C MET A 39 7.78 5.20 1.89
N ALA A 40 8.87 5.88 1.54
CA ALA A 40 10.19 5.66 2.12
C ALA A 40 10.23 6.01 3.62
N GLU A 41 9.61 7.12 4.03
CA GLU A 41 9.53 7.51 5.46
C GLU A 41 8.67 6.54 6.27
N VAL A 42 7.48 6.18 5.77
CA VAL A 42 6.62 5.16 6.40
C VAL A 42 7.34 3.83 6.52
N SER A 43 8.05 3.40 5.47
CA SER A 43 8.82 2.16 5.49
C SER A 43 9.99 2.20 6.46
N TYR A 44 10.68 3.33 6.58
CA TYR A 44 11.80 3.49 7.51
C TYR A 44 11.36 3.20 8.95
N ASP A 45 10.29 3.86 9.39
CA ASP A 45 9.73 3.73 10.74
C ASP A 45 9.18 2.32 11.00
N LEU A 46 8.53 1.73 9.99
CA LEU A 46 8.04 0.36 10.08
C LEU A 46 9.19 -0.64 10.24
N PHE A 47 10.31 -0.49 9.52
CA PHE A 47 11.47 -1.38 9.68
C PHE A 47 12.21 -1.21 11.02
N GLN A 48 12.01 -0.10 11.75
CA GLN A 48 12.48 0.00 13.13
C GLN A 48 11.70 -0.91 14.10
N ASN A 49 10.53 -1.41 13.68
CA ASN A 49 9.68 -2.25 14.48
C ASN A 49 9.94 -3.75 14.23
N ARG A 50 10.16 -4.50 15.31
CA ARG A 50 10.38 -5.97 15.28
C ARG A 50 9.19 -6.76 14.78
N ASP A 51 8.00 -6.16 14.72
CA ASP A 51 6.80 -6.78 14.19
C ASP A 51 6.84 -6.84 12.65
N ILE A 52 7.70 -6.07 11.97
CA ILE A 52 7.89 -6.09 10.50
C ILE A 52 9.03 -7.04 10.13
N SER A 53 8.74 -7.97 9.22
CA SER A 53 9.72 -8.97 8.76
C SER A 53 10.21 -8.70 7.34
N SER A 54 9.32 -8.28 6.45
CA SER A 54 9.70 -7.92 5.09
C SER A 54 8.67 -7.04 4.39
N MET A 55 9.11 -6.36 3.34
CA MET A 55 8.26 -5.51 2.52
C MET A 55 8.46 -5.77 1.03
N GLY A 56 7.37 -5.97 0.29
CA GLY A 56 7.37 -6.00 -1.17
C GLY A 56 6.85 -4.68 -1.72
N LEU A 57 7.22 -4.36 -2.96
CA LEU A 57 6.80 -3.14 -3.64
C LEU A 57 6.11 -3.51 -4.94
N TRP A 58 4.84 -3.14 -5.09
CA TRP A 58 4.09 -3.24 -6.34
C TRP A 58 3.53 -1.86 -6.70
N LEU A 59 3.64 -1.47 -7.97
CA LEU A 59 3.21 -0.17 -8.48
C LEU A 59 2.26 -0.38 -9.65
N TYR A 60 1.17 0.37 -9.67
CA TYR A 60 0.25 0.41 -10.80
C TYR A 60 0.26 1.79 -11.45
N GLY A 61 -0.23 1.88 -12.69
CA GLY A 61 -0.25 3.12 -13.45
C GLY A 61 0.90 3.27 -14.43
N TYR A 62 1.47 4.46 -14.55
CA TYR A 62 2.50 4.83 -15.53
C TYR A 62 3.91 4.48 -15.04
N THR A 63 4.22 3.18 -14.97
CA THR A 63 5.53 2.64 -14.58
C THR A 63 5.87 1.36 -15.36
N GLU A 64 7.16 1.06 -15.50
CA GLU A 64 7.64 -0.24 -16.03
C GLU A 64 8.22 -1.14 -14.95
N LYS A 65 8.74 -0.55 -13.86
CA LYS A 65 9.32 -1.32 -12.75
C LYS A 65 8.27 -1.63 -11.72
N PHE A 66 8.45 -2.76 -11.04
CA PHE A 66 7.57 -3.20 -9.96
C PHE A 66 6.10 -3.32 -10.38
N ALA A 67 5.84 -3.52 -11.67
CA ALA A 67 4.49 -3.63 -12.23
C ALA A 67 3.92 -5.06 -12.16
N SER A 68 4.76 -6.05 -11.86
CA SER A 68 4.36 -7.46 -11.71
C SER A 68 4.12 -7.80 -10.24
N LEU A 69 2.85 -8.06 -9.88
CA LEU A 69 2.48 -8.40 -8.52
C LEU A 69 3.20 -9.66 -8.01
N ASP A 70 3.34 -10.71 -8.84
CA ASP A 70 4.03 -11.92 -8.39
C ASP A 70 5.54 -11.69 -8.20
N GLU A 71 6.17 -10.89 -9.06
CA GLU A 71 7.57 -10.50 -8.89
C GLU A 71 7.78 -9.71 -7.59
N SER A 72 6.87 -8.78 -7.28
CA SER A 72 6.88 -8.04 -6.02
C SER A 72 6.78 -8.96 -4.79
N LEU A 73 5.98 -10.02 -4.87
CA LEU A 73 5.85 -11.01 -3.79
C LEU A 73 7.05 -11.96 -3.70
N ASN A 74 7.75 -12.23 -4.81
CA ASN A 74 8.99 -13.01 -4.79
C ASN A 74 10.19 -12.20 -4.30
N ASN A 75 10.16 -10.87 -4.44
CA ASN A 75 11.24 -9.95 -4.09
C ASN A 75 10.97 -9.15 -2.81
N MET A 76 10.34 -9.76 -1.80
CA MET A 76 10.13 -9.13 -0.50
C MET A 76 11.48 -8.79 0.16
N ARG A 77 11.71 -7.52 0.48
CA ARG A 77 12.94 -7.02 1.09
C ARG A 77 12.90 -7.18 2.60
N SER A 78 13.97 -7.73 3.17
CA SER A 78 14.13 -7.90 4.62
C SER A 78 14.85 -6.73 5.31
N SER A 79 15.28 -5.71 4.54
CA SER A 79 15.89 -4.51 5.09
C SER A 79 15.39 -3.26 4.39
N TYR A 80 15.40 -2.15 5.13
CA TYR A 80 15.06 -0.83 4.61
C TYR A 80 15.96 -0.42 3.44
N ASP A 81 17.28 -0.60 3.55
CA ASP A 81 18.23 -0.17 2.51
C ASP A 81 17.94 -0.81 1.14
N LEU A 82 17.54 -2.09 1.12
CA LEU A 82 17.16 -2.78 -0.11
C LEU A 82 15.84 -2.25 -0.67
N LEU A 83 14.87 -1.97 0.19
CA LEU A 83 13.60 -1.36 -0.23
C LEU A 83 13.80 0.07 -0.72
N LEU A 84 14.66 0.85 -0.08
CA LEU A 84 14.96 2.23 -0.44
C LEU A 84 15.57 2.32 -1.85
N ASN A 85 16.47 1.39 -2.17
CA ASN A 85 17.03 1.26 -3.53
C ASN A 85 15.94 0.94 -4.56
N ASP A 86 14.95 0.12 -4.22
CA ASP A 86 13.82 -0.17 -5.09
C ASP A 86 12.94 1.09 -5.28
N LEU A 87 12.59 1.78 -4.20
CA LEU A 87 11.78 3.00 -4.18
C LEU A 87 12.40 4.12 -5.03
N TYR A 88 13.70 4.43 -4.85
CA TYR A 88 14.37 5.43 -5.67
C TYR A 88 14.69 4.96 -7.10
N GLY A 89 14.47 3.68 -7.38
CA GLY A 89 14.50 3.12 -8.73
C GLY A 89 13.26 3.41 -9.56
N ILE A 90 12.18 3.94 -8.95
CA ILE A 90 10.88 4.22 -9.59
C ILE A 90 11.00 5.35 -10.61
N LYS A 91 10.36 5.17 -11.77
CA LYS A 91 10.35 6.16 -12.85
C LYS A 91 8.99 6.19 -13.53
N TYR A 92 8.52 7.40 -13.84
CA TYR A 92 7.40 7.60 -14.74
C TYR A 92 7.69 6.98 -16.10
N ASN A 93 6.72 6.25 -16.63
CA ASN A 93 6.76 5.75 -17.99
C ASN A 93 5.37 5.70 -18.63
N ASN A 94 5.23 6.38 -19.77
CA ASN A 94 4.02 6.38 -20.61
C ASN A 94 4.20 5.74 -21.99
N ARG A 95 5.37 5.16 -22.26
CA ARG A 95 5.74 4.52 -23.51
C ARG A 95 5.40 3.03 -23.41
N GLY A 96 4.12 2.68 -23.58
CA GLY A 96 3.76 1.25 -23.55
C GLY A 96 2.28 0.95 -23.43
N VAL A 97 2.00 -0.15 -22.72
CA VAL A 97 0.67 -0.70 -22.45
C VAL A 97 -0.19 0.31 -21.69
N LYS A 98 -1.51 0.24 -21.88
CA LYS A 98 -2.46 1.05 -21.12
C LYS A 98 -2.18 0.90 -19.62
N PRO A 99 -1.99 2.01 -18.88
CA PRO A 99 -1.66 1.97 -17.46
C PRO A 99 -2.82 1.34 -16.67
N LEU A 100 -2.46 0.54 -15.67
CA LEU A 100 -3.42 -0.10 -14.77
C LEU A 100 -4.07 0.98 -13.89
N SER A 101 -5.40 1.07 -13.88
CA SER A 101 -6.12 2.01 -13.03
C SER A 101 -6.24 1.52 -11.59
N THR A 102 -6.56 2.42 -10.65
CA THR A 102 -6.84 2.09 -9.24
C THR A 102 -7.87 0.98 -9.09
N ALA A 103 -8.98 1.05 -9.84
CA ALA A 103 -10.04 0.04 -9.77
C ALA A 103 -9.52 -1.34 -10.21
N LYS A 104 -8.73 -1.39 -11.28
CA LYS A 104 -8.12 -2.64 -11.74
C LYS A 104 -7.04 -3.15 -10.80
N ALA A 105 -6.27 -2.26 -10.18
CA ALA A 105 -5.31 -2.66 -9.15
C ALA A 105 -5.99 -3.32 -7.95
N ILE A 106 -7.10 -2.75 -7.48
CA ILE A 106 -7.92 -3.34 -6.41
C ILE A 106 -8.50 -4.69 -6.84
N GLU A 107 -9.05 -4.81 -8.06
CA GLU A 107 -9.54 -6.09 -8.58
C GLU A 107 -8.41 -7.16 -8.63
N THR A 108 -7.21 -6.78 -9.05
CA THR A 108 -6.03 -7.66 -9.06
C THR A 108 -5.69 -8.14 -7.66
N LEU A 109 -5.64 -7.25 -6.67
CA LEU A 109 -5.38 -7.60 -5.26
C LEU A 109 -6.47 -8.48 -4.67
N ASN A 110 -7.73 -8.22 -4.99
CA ASN A 110 -8.86 -9.02 -4.51
C ASN A 110 -8.78 -10.47 -4.99
N ASN A 111 -8.24 -10.68 -6.20
CA ASN A 111 -8.09 -11.98 -6.83
C ASN A 111 -6.71 -12.62 -6.60
N LEU A 112 -5.85 -12.02 -5.76
CA LEU A 112 -4.52 -12.55 -5.47
C LEU A 112 -4.60 -13.98 -4.92
N VAL A 113 -3.81 -14.88 -5.53
CA VAL A 113 -3.54 -16.22 -5.03
C VAL A 113 -2.10 -16.26 -4.54
N ASP A 114 -1.92 -16.49 -3.25
CA ASP A 114 -0.63 -16.58 -2.58
C ASP A 114 -0.54 -17.87 -1.76
N GLY A 115 -0.40 -19.00 -2.44
CA GLY A 115 -0.32 -20.32 -1.81
C GLY A 115 0.91 -20.52 -0.91
N ASN A 116 1.95 -19.69 -1.10
CA ASN A 116 3.18 -19.72 -0.31
C ASN A 116 3.10 -18.84 0.95
N ASN A 117 1.98 -18.14 1.17
CA ASN A 117 1.76 -17.25 2.32
C ASN A 117 2.87 -16.19 2.48
N ARG A 118 3.36 -15.65 1.36
CA ARG A 118 4.42 -14.63 1.30
C ARG A 118 3.99 -13.28 1.87
N VAL A 119 2.69 -12.98 1.86
CA VAL A 119 2.14 -11.69 2.29
C VAL A 119 0.96 -11.86 3.25
N ASN A 120 0.92 -11.04 4.31
CA ASN A 120 -0.19 -11.00 5.26
C ASN A 120 -0.68 -9.57 5.58
N CYS A 121 0.02 -8.56 5.07
CA CYS A 121 -0.23 -7.15 5.29
C CYS A 121 -0.26 -6.40 3.96
N LEU A 122 -1.18 -5.46 3.80
CA LEU A 122 -1.31 -4.63 2.62
C LEU A 122 -1.35 -3.16 3.01
N ILE A 123 -0.48 -2.35 2.40
CA ILE A 123 -0.42 -0.90 2.55
C ILE A 123 -0.71 -0.31 1.17
N PHE A 124 -1.95 0.12 0.96
CA PHE A 124 -2.45 0.58 -0.34
C PHE A 124 -2.49 2.10 -0.39
N PHE A 125 -1.59 2.69 -1.16
CA PHE A 125 -1.55 4.12 -1.42
C PHE A 125 -2.43 4.44 -2.63
N SER A 126 -3.19 5.52 -2.54
CA SER A 126 -3.89 6.08 -3.70
C SER A 126 -4.16 7.56 -3.55
N ALA A 127 -3.99 8.28 -4.67
CA ALA A 127 -4.36 9.68 -4.82
C ALA A 127 -5.62 9.86 -5.69
N GLN A 128 -6.43 8.81 -5.85
CA GLN A 128 -7.70 8.89 -6.57
C GLN A 128 -8.65 9.88 -5.87
N GLU A 129 -9.00 10.99 -6.52
CA GLU A 129 -9.89 12.00 -5.93
C GLU A 129 -11.30 11.44 -5.69
N ASN A 130 -11.91 10.83 -6.72
CA ASN A 130 -13.22 10.21 -6.60
C ASN A 130 -13.10 8.71 -6.31
N THR A 131 -13.42 8.32 -5.07
CA THR A 131 -13.38 6.93 -4.60
C THR A 131 -14.73 6.24 -4.59
N SER A 132 -15.82 6.93 -4.98
CA SER A 132 -17.19 6.41 -4.86
C SER A 132 -17.48 5.21 -5.76
N GLU A 133 -16.80 5.12 -6.90
CA GLU A 133 -16.94 4.03 -7.88
C GLU A 133 -15.87 2.95 -7.73
N LEU A 134 -14.92 3.12 -6.80
CA LEU A 134 -13.88 2.12 -6.60
C LEU A 134 -14.48 0.85 -5.99
N PRO A 135 -14.06 -0.33 -6.46
CA PRO A 135 -14.40 -1.58 -5.81
C PRO A 135 -13.84 -1.58 -4.38
N ARG A 136 -14.48 -2.35 -3.50
CA ARG A 136 -13.93 -2.59 -2.16
C ARG A 136 -12.64 -3.41 -2.28
N LEU A 137 -11.62 -3.03 -1.53
CA LEU A 137 -10.39 -3.77 -1.35
C LEU A 137 -10.60 -4.83 -0.27
N ASP A 138 -10.84 -6.05 -0.71
CA ASP A 138 -11.21 -7.20 0.10
C ASP A 138 -10.55 -8.48 -0.46
N PRO A 139 -9.24 -8.66 -0.28
CA PRO A 139 -8.55 -9.89 -0.69
C PRO A 139 -9.19 -11.14 -0.09
N ASP A 140 -9.42 -12.14 -0.97
CA ASP A 140 -10.00 -13.43 -0.61
C ASP A 140 -9.13 -14.15 0.42
N GLN A 141 -9.69 -14.37 1.61
CA GLN A 141 -8.99 -14.98 2.76
C GLN A 141 -8.68 -16.47 2.55
N ASN A 142 -9.33 -17.12 1.58
CA ASN A 142 -9.03 -18.51 1.23
C ASN A 142 -7.85 -18.61 0.26
N LYS A 143 -7.49 -17.50 -0.40
CA LYS A 143 -6.46 -17.47 -1.45
C LYS A 143 -5.19 -16.74 -1.01
N SER A 144 -5.26 -15.91 0.03
CA SER A 144 -4.10 -15.23 0.62
C SER A 144 -4.24 -15.10 2.14
N LYS A 145 -3.13 -14.86 2.85
CA LYS A 145 -3.14 -14.59 4.30
C LYS A 145 -3.31 -13.11 4.64
N ILE A 146 -3.64 -12.27 3.66
CA ILE A 146 -3.82 -10.83 3.86
C ILE A 146 -4.98 -10.59 4.83
N ASN A 147 -4.61 -10.07 6.00
CA ASN A 147 -5.55 -9.87 7.10
C ASN A 147 -5.29 -8.54 7.83
N ARG A 148 -4.25 -7.80 7.45
CA ARG A 148 -4.02 -6.40 7.81
C ARG A 148 -4.11 -5.59 6.51
N ILE A 149 -5.03 -4.64 6.46
CA ILE A 149 -5.24 -3.78 5.29
C ILE A 149 -5.24 -2.33 5.78
N VAL A 150 -4.34 -1.52 5.26
CA VAL A 150 -4.29 -0.08 5.49
C VAL A 150 -4.41 0.61 4.13
N GLY A 151 -5.42 1.46 3.98
CA GLY A 151 -5.58 2.33 2.83
C GLY A 151 -5.05 3.72 3.17
N VAL A 152 -3.97 4.13 2.50
CA VAL A 152 -3.39 5.46 2.63
C VAL A 152 -3.89 6.35 1.52
N GLY A 153 -4.82 7.23 1.86
CA GLY A 153 -5.35 8.21 0.93
C GLY A 153 -4.39 9.40 0.83
N PHE A 154 -3.50 9.34 -0.16
CA PHE A 154 -2.53 10.38 -0.42
C PHE A 154 -3.20 11.62 -1.04
N SER A 155 -2.59 12.80 -0.85
CA SER A 155 -3.16 14.08 -1.32
C SER A 155 -4.60 14.35 -0.84
N GLY A 156 -4.95 13.88 0.36
CA GLY A 156 -6.26 14.07 0.97
C GLY A 156 -7.35 13.10 0.49
N THR A 157 -7.01 12.08 -0.30
CA THR A 157 -7.96 11.07 -0.76
C THR A 157 -8.64 10.36 0.42
N ASN A 158 -9.93 10.04 0.27
CA ASN A 158 -10.69 9.29 1.26
C ASN A 158 -10.95 7.84 0.80
N LEU A 159 -10.22 6.89 1.39
CA LEU A 159 -10.33 5.45 1.10
C LEU A 159 -11.25 4.70 2.09
N HIS A 160 -11.99 5.37 2.97
CA HIS A 160 -12.77 4.71 4.02
C HIS A 160 -13.72 3.65 3.47
N LYS A 161 -14.52 3.98 2.44
CA LYS A 161 -15.45 3.02 1.82
C LYS A 161 -14.74 1.89 1.05
N VAL A 162 -13.49 2.12 0.64
CA VAL A 162 -12.69 1.17 -0.13
C VAL A 162 -12.14 0.06 0.77
N VAL A 163 -11.65 0.38 1.97
CA VAL A 163 -10.97 -0.61 2.83
C VAL A 163 -11.84 -1.16 3.98
N THR A 164 -12.92 -0.47 4.37
CA THR A 164 -13.81 -0.94 5.44
C THR A 164 -14.75 -2.06 4.95
N PRO A 165 -15.18 -2.99 5.83
CA PRO A 165 -14.95 -3.03 7.28
C PRO A 165 -13.66 -3.71 7.74
N ARG A 166 -12.86 -4.27 6.81
CA ARG A 166 -11.71 -5.12 7.16
C ARG A 166 -10.38 -4.37 7.34
N GLY A 167 -10.29 -3.16 6.82
CA GLY A 167 -9.10 -2.31 6.88
C GLY A 167 -9.33 -0.97 7.56
N VAL A 168 -8.24 -0.25 7.72
CA VAL A 168 -8.20 1.11 8.28
C VAL A 168 -7.80 2.08 7.17
N ALA A 169 -8.52 3.18 7.02
CA ALA A 169 -8.16 4.25 6.10
C ALA A 169 -7.48 5.39 6.86
N VAL A 170 -6.34 5.86 6.36
CA VAL A 170 -5.64 7.05 6.86
C VAL A 170 -5.50 8.01 5.69
N SER A 171 -6.06 9.21 5.82
CA SER A 171 -5.90 10.27 4.81
C SER A 171 -4.75 11.18 5.22
N VAL A 172 -3.86 11.48 4.28
CA VAL A 172 -2.67 12.31 4.47
C VAL A 172 -2.62 13.41 3.40
N PRO A 173 -2.23 14.64 3.75
CA PRO A 173 -2.09 15.72 2.77
C PRO A 173 -0.91 15.47 1.81
N TYR A 174 -0.89 16.19 0.68
CA TYR A 174 0.22 16.14 -0.28
C TYR A 174 1.55 16.59 0.37
N ILE A 175 1.49 17.68 1.13
CA ILE A 175 2.56 18.13 2.01
C ILE A 175 2.30 17.52 3.38
N TYR A 176 2.84 16.33 3.60
CA TYR A 176 2.71 15.58 4.84
C TYR A 176 3.74 16.03 5.89
N THR A 177 3.47 15.65 7.13
CA THR A 177 4.31 15.88 8.30
C THR A 177 4.74 14.56 8.92
N GLU A 178 5.70 14.59 9.84
CA GLU A 178 6.09 13.43 10.64
C GLU A 178 4.88 12.79 11.35
N HIS A 179 3.94 13.60 11.83
CA HIS A 179 2.71 13.10 12.45
C HIS A 179 1.84 12.31 11.46
N ASP A 180 1.84 12.65 10.17
CA ASP A 180 1.11 11.89 9.16
C ASP A 180 1.74 10.51 8.93
N VAL A 181 3.07 10.43 8.95
CA VAL A 181 3.84 9.18 8.90
C VAL A 181 3.49 8.31 10.11
N GLU A 182 3.57 8.85 11.33
CA GLU A 182 3.24 8.16 12.58
C GLU A 182 1.84 7.54 12.55
N ARG A 183 0.84 8.27 12.04
CA ARG A 183 -0.55 7.79 11.94
C ARG A 183 -0.66 6.58 11.01
N VAL A 184 0.05 6.57 9.88
CA VAL A 184 0.08 5.42 8.97
C VAL A 184 0.79 4.23 9.61
N VAL A 185 1.94 4.47 10.23
CA VAL A 185 2.72 3.43 10.94
C VAL A 185 1.87 2.79 12.05
N ALA A 186 1.18 3.58 12.86
CA ALA A 186 0.28 3.11 13.91
C ALA A 186 -0.86 2.23 13.34
N ALA A 187 -1.50 2.66 12.25
CA ALA A 187 -2.55 1.88 11.59
C ALA A 187 -2.05 0.52 11.08
N VAL A 188 -0.84 0.47 10.52
CA VAL A 188 -0.21 -0.78 10.03
C VAL A 188 0.09 -1.73 11.19
N LEU A 189 0.68 -1.21 12.27
CA LEU A 189 0.99 -1.97 13.47
C LEU A 189 -0.27 -2.35 14.30
N GLY A 190 -1.40 -1.69 14.03
CA GLY A 190 -2.67 -1.90 14.71
C GLY A 190 -2.70 -1.32 16.12
N ARG A 191 -2.16 -0.12 16.29
CA ARG A 191 -2.09 0.62 17.56
C ARG A 191 -2.84 1.94 17.46
#